data_AF-A0A5N6HUT4-F1
#
_entry.id   AF-A0A5N6HUT4-F1
#
_cell.length_a   1.000
_cell.length_b   1.000
_cell.length_c   1.000
_cell.angle_alpha   90.00
_cell.angle_beta   90.00
_cell.angle_gamma   90.00
#
_symmetry.space_group_name_H-M   'P 1'
#
loop_
_entity.id
_entity.type
_entity.pdbx_description
1 polymer ?
#
loop_
_entity_poly.entity_id
_entity_poly.type
_entity_poly.pdbx_seq_one_letter_code
_entity_poly.pdbx_strand_id
1 'polypeptide(L)'
;MEMRSLARCLRSRPTSLLYKQQPGLLATQFMNRSAIRSYASKPSEPAKAQTPTATQAPSDFDEILSKLNINNRESAAEGSRNGPSEDPLALSRAVGMSAETENYRTPVRRVELKLGPTLGRQVHVEPEKGTDLASALRILQATCTANKIRYQANGQKFHTRRGQVRKNLKMDRWRKLFKFSFQKTVRRIEKMRAQGW
;
A
#
# COMPACT_ATOMS: atom_id res chain seq x y z
N MET A 1 7.55 49.90 -45.76
CA MET A 1 6.13 50.30 -45.89
C MET A 1 5.29 49.23 -45.27
N GLU A 2 4.47 49.61 -44.29
CA GLU A 2 3.43 48.79 -43.67
C GLU A 2 2.42 48.28 -44.71
N MET A 3 1.67 47.21 -44.39
CA MET A 3 0.22 47.32 -44.15
C MET A 3 -0.38 46.00 -43.65
N ARG A 4 -1.24 46.15 -42.66
CA ARG A 4 -2.05 45.16 -41.94
C ARG A 4 -3.15 44.58 -42.85
N SER A 5 -3.59 43.34 -42.62
CA SER A 5 -5.02 43.03 -42.74
C SER A 5 -5.44 41.86 -41.83
N LEU A 6 -6.45 42.14 -41.01
CA LEU A 6 -7.18 41.22 -40.16
C LEU A 6 -8.32 40.62 -40.99
N ALA A 7 -8.51 39.30 -40.96
CA ALA A 7 -9.72 38.67 -41.47
C ALA A 7 -10.32 37.71 -40.42
N ARG A 8 -11.33 38.23 -39.71
CA ARG A 8 -12.35 37.46 -38.98
C ARG A 8 -13.55 37.30 -39.90
N CYS A 9 -13.94 36.07 -40.25
CA CYS A 9 -15.24 35.80 -40.87
C CYS A 9 -15.87 34.52 -40.31
N LEU A 10 -16.72 34.73 -39.29
CA LEU A 10 -18.06 34.16 -39.09
C LEU A 10 -18.38 32.81 -39.77
N ARG A 11 -18.49 31.72 -38.99
CA ARG A 11 -19.30 30.55 -39.37
C ARG A 11 -20.74 30.76 -38.91
N SER A 12 -21.64 30.86 -39.87
CA SER A 12 -23.09 30.88 -39.71
C SER A 12 -23.59 29.55 -39.12
N ARG A 13 -24.55 29.62 -38.20
CA ARG A 13 -25.39 28.49 -37.79
C ARG A 13 -26.80 28.74 -38.33
N PRO A 14 -27.37 27.85 -39.16
CA PRO A 14 -28.77 27.91 -39.48
C PRO A 14 -29.61 27.29 -38.35
N THR A 15 -30.60 28.04 -37.90
CA THR A 15 -31.67 27.63 -36.98
C THR A 15 -32.84 27.05 -37.78
N SER A 16 -33.30 25.84 -37.42
CA SER A 16 -34.63 25.35 -37.77
C SER A 16 -35.47 25.23 -36.50
N LEU A 17 -36.62 25.90 -36.53
CA LEU A 17 -37.61 26.05 -35.47
C LEU A 17 -38.28 24.71 -35.14
N LEU A 18 -38.36 24.35 -33.85
CA LEU A 18 -39.42 23.47 -33.36
C LEU A 18 -39.91 24.01 -32.00
N TYR A 19 -41.14 24.50 -32.03
CA TYR A 19 -41.86 25.12 -30.93
C TYR A 19 -42.47 24.03 -30.04
N LYS A 20 -42.08 23.98 -28.76
CA LYS A 20 -42.89 23.36 -27.71
C LYS A 20 -42.69 24.12 -26.40
N GLN A 21 -43.79 24.68 -25.93
CA GLN A 21 -43.94 25.56 -24.77
C GLN A 21 -43.85 24.75 -23.45
N GLN A 22 -42.94 25.13 -22.55
CA GLN A 22 -42.91 24.73 -21.14
C GLN A 22 -42.35 25.92 -20.30
N PRO A 23 -42.88 26.18 -19.08
CA PRO A 23 -42.60 27.40 -18.33
C PRO A 23 -41.26 27.34 -17.57
N GLY A 24 -40.71 28.54 -17.34
CA GLY A 24 -39.30 28.76 -17.01
C GLY A 24 -38.85 28.41 -15.59
N LEU A 25 -37.58 28.02 -15.50
CA LEU A 25 -36.77 28.10 -14.29
C LEU A 25 -35.58 29.01 -14.59
N LEU A 26 -35.40 30.02 -13.73
CA LEU A 26 -34.36 31.05 -13.76
C LEU A 26 -32.95 30.42 -13.79
N ALA A 27 -32.29 30.49 -14.94
CA ALA A 27 -30.87 30.18 -15.07
C ALA A 27 -30.05 31.46 -14.82
N THR A 28 -29.44 31.54 -13.65
CA THR A 28 -28.46 32.59 -13.33
C THR A 28 -27.16 32.35 -14.12
N GLN A 29 -26.83 33.30 -14.99
CA GLN A 29 -25.57 33.34 -15.71
C GLN A 29 -24.47 33.84 -14.77
N PHE A 30 -23.60 32.94 -14.30
CA PHE A 30 -22.33 33.33 -13.69
C PHE A 30 -21.21 33.11 -14.70
N MET A 31 -20.86 34.18 -15.44
CA MET A 31 -19.56 34.25 -16.11
C MET A 31 -18.50 34.53 -15.03
N ASN A 32 -17.82 33.48 -14.57
CA ASN A 32 -16.69 33.63 -13.67
C ASN A 32 -15.40 33.26 -14.42
N ARG A 33 -14.79 34.26 -15.08
CA ARG A 33 -13.43 34.16 -15.62
C ARG A 33 -12.45 34.15 -14.45
N SER A 34 -12.01 32.97 -14.02
CA SER A 34 -10.91 32.85 -13.06
C SER A 34 -9.60 33.16 -13.78
N ALA A 35 -9.01 34.33 -13.47
CA ALA A 35 -7.64 34.63 -13.86
C ALA A 35 -6.70 33.64 -13.18
N ILE A 36 -5.94 32.88 -13.98
CA ILE A 36 -4.87 32.00 -13.52
C ILE A 36 -3.74 32.89 -13.01
N ARG A 37 -3.70 33.15 -11.71
CA ARG A 37 -2.55 33.78 -11.06
C ARG A 37 -1.50 32.70 -10.82
N SER A 38 -0.57 32.55 -11.76
CA SER A 38 0.60 31.68 -11.64
C SER A 38 1.58 32.29 -10.64
N TYR A 39 1.64 31.75 -9.42
CA TYR A 39 2.77 31.95 -8.53
C TYR A 39 3.86 30.94 -8.92
N ALA A 40 4.85 31.42 -9.68
CA ALA A 40 6.07 30.67 -9.94
C ALA A 40 6.99 30.84 -8.73
N SER A 41 6.89 29.93 -7.75
CA SER A 41 7.94 29.79 -6.72
C SER A 41 9.05 28.90 -7.29
N LYS A 42 10.24 29.48 -7.49
CA LYS A 42 11.47 28.75 -7.81
C LYS A 42 11.74 27.69 -6.73
N PRO A 43 12.07 26.44 -7.08
CA PRO A 43 12.56 25.48 -6.10
C PRO A 43 14.00 25.86 -5.71
N SER A 44 14.22 26.12 -4.42
CA SER A 44 15.56 26.19 -3.82
C SER A 44 16.20 24.80 -3.83
N GLU A 45 17.45 24.75 -4.27
CA GLU A 45 18.30 23.55 -4.26
C GLU A 45 18.43 22.97 -2.84
N PRO A 46 18.44 21.63 -2.68
CA PRO A 46 18.78 21.03 -1.40
C PRO A 46 20.29 21.15 -1.15
N ALA A 47 20.64 21.85 -0.07
CA ALA A 47 21.96 21.80 0.52
C ALA A 47 22.35 20.34 0.84
N LYS A 48 23.55 19.93 0.42
CA LYS A 48 24.15 18.64 0.78
C LYS A 48 24.28 18.54 2.30
N ALA A 49 23.45 17.72 2.93
CA ALA A 49 23.62 17.31 4.31
C ALA A 49 24.69 16.20 4.38
N GLN A 50 25.66 16.42 5.24
CA GLN A 50 26.74 15.50 5.58
C GLN A 50 26.16 14.23 6.21
N THR A 51 26.66 13.07 5.79
CA THR A 51 26.39 11.77 6.40
C THR A 51 26.95 11.73 7.82
N PRO A 52 26.12 11.50 8.87
CA PRO A 52 26.66 11.05 10.14
C PRO A 52 27.15 9.61 9.99
N THR A 53 28.40 9.38 10.36
CA THR A 53 28.96 8.04 10.59
C THR A 53 28.09 7.31 11.61
N ALA A 54 27.28 6.38 11.13
CA ALA A 54 26.59 5.43 11.99
C ALA A 54 27.61 4.41 12.49
N THR A 55 27.97 4.50 13.77
CA THR A 55 28.49 3.36 14.54
C THR A 55 27.43 2.27 14.48
N GLN A 56 27.60 1.31 13.59
CA GLN A 56 26.73 0.15 13.46
C GLN A 56 26.98 -0.74 14.69
N ALA A 57 25.98 -0.89 15.54
CA ALA A 57 25.97 -1.98 16.50
C ALA A 57 26.05 -3.31 15.72
N PRO A 58 26.88 -4.28 16.14
CA PRO A 58 26.92 -5.57 15.48
C PRO A 58 25.53 -6.21 15.56
N SER A 59 24.92 -6.45 14.41
CA SER A 59 23.63 -7.11 14.31
C SER A 59 23.71 -8.53 14.86
N ASP A 60 22.73 -8.93 15.69
CA ASP A 60 22.50 -10.28 16.27
C ASP A 60 22.87 -11.45 15.34
N PHE A 61 22.75 -11.26 14.03
CA PHE A 61 23.13 -12.25 13.02
C PHE A 61 24.62 -12.63 13.03
N ASP A 62 25.54 -11.71 13.30
CA ASP A 62 26.98 -12.01 13.39
C ASP A 62 27.32 -12.83 14.66
N GLU A 63 26.55 -12.63 15.73
CA GLU A 63 26.69 -13.41 16.96
C GLU A 63 26.16 -14.85 16.76
N ILE A 64 25.09 -15.00 15.97
CA ILE A 64 24.55 -16.33 15.61
C ILE A 64 25.54 -17.11 14.74
N LEU A 65 26.18 -16.45 13.77
CA LEU A 65 27.15 -17.10 12.88
C LEU A 65 28.45 -17.49 13.59
N SER A 66 28.91 -16.69 14.56
CA SER A 66 30.09 -17.03 15.36
C SER A 66 29.82 -18.15 16.38
N LYS A 67 28.58 -18.26 16.90
CA LYS A 67 28.18 -19.38 17.79
C LYS A 67 28.00 -20.70 17.04
N LEU A 68 27.67 -20.66 15.75
CA LEU A 68 27.62 -21.84 14.90
C LEU A 68 29.03 -22.15 14.40
N ASN A 69 29.78 -22.89 15.22
CA ASN A 69 31.16 -23.31 14.97
C ASN A 69 31.27 -24.32 13.80
N ILE A 70 30.99 -23.86 12.58
CA ILE A 70 30.95 -24.68 11.35
C ILE A 70 32.37 -25.11 10.92
N ASN A 71 33.41 -24.41 11.36
CA ASN A 71 34.80 -24.66 10.94
C ASN A 71 35.60 -25.57 11.89
N ASN A 72 35.06 -25.99 13.05
CA ASN A 72 35.82 -26.78 14.04
C ASN A 72 35.39 -28.25 14.13
N ARG A 73 34.72 -28.78 13.11
CA ARG A 73 34.34 -30.21 13.08
C ARG A 73 35.51 -31.15 12.75
N GLU A 74 36.69 -30.61 12.45
CA GLU A 74 37.89 -31.42 12.14
C GLU A 74 38.70 -31.84 13.39
N SER A 75 38.40 -31.32 14.59
CA SER A 75 39.24 -31.54 15.78
C SER A 75 38.54 -32.23 16.96
N ALA A 76 37.38 -32.86 16.75
CA ALA A 76 36.62 -33.53 17.82
C ALA A 76 36.24 -34.99 17.49
N ALA A 77 37.18 -35.73 16.91
CA ALA A 77 37.06 -37.18 16.71
C ALA A 77 38.30 -37.92 17.22
N GLU A 78 38.72 -37.65 18.45
CA GLU A 78 39.65 -38.52 19.18
C GLU A 78 38.95 -39.13 20.38
N GLY A 79 38.35 -40.30 20.12
CA GLY A 79 37.61 -41.06 21.11
C GLY A 79 37.05 -42.36 20.54
N SER A 80 37.91 -43.38 20.45
CA SER A 80 37.58 -44.81 20.29
C SER A 80 37.21 -45.29 18.86
N ARG A 81 38.17 -45.97 18.20
CA ARG A 81 38.23 -47.45 18.00
C ARG A 81 39.06 -47.81 16.77
N ASN A 82 40.00 -48.74 16.97
CA ASN A 82 40.48 -49.83 16.11
C ASN A 82 40.48 -49.64 14.57
N GLY A 83 41.62 -49.99 13.97
CA GLY A 83 42.01 -49.79 12.58
C GLY A 83 41.12 -50.40 11.48
N PRO A 84 41.56 -50.25 10.21
CA PRO A 84 40.71 -49.94 9.07
C PRO A 84 40.20 -51.19 8.37
N SER A 85 38.88 -51.27 8.16
CA SER A 85 38.35 -52.00 7.01
C SER A 85 37.97 -50.98 5.95
N GLU A 86 38.87 -50.77 4.99
CA GLU A 86 38.61 -50.13 3.70
C GLU A 86 37.61 -51.00 2.93
N ASP A 87 36.36 -51.04 3.39
CA ASP A 87 35.28 -51.68 2.66
C ASP A 87 34.68 -50.59 1.76
N PRO A 88 34.96 -50.59 0.43
CA PRO A 88 34.45 -49.56 -0.49
C PRO A 88 32.92 -49.56 -0.57
N LEU A 89 32.27 -50.61 -0.04
CA LEU A 89 30.83 -50.71 0.09
C LEU A 89 30.29 -50.14 1.42
N ALA A 90 31.15 -49.70 2.35
CA ALA A 90 30.73 -49.12 3.63
C ALA A 90 29.90 -47.85 3.44
N LEU A 91 30.26 -47.00 2.48
CA LEU A 91 29.47 -45.80 2.16
C LEU A 91 28.11 -46.18 1.56
N SER A 92 28.06 -47.15 0.64
CA SER A 92 26.80 -47.66 0.07
C SER A 92 25.91 -48.32 1.13
N ARG A 93 26.52 -49.04 2.09
CA ARG A 93 25.82 -49.67 3.21
C ARG A 93 25.31 -48.64 4.20
N ALA A 94 26.09 -47.62 4.52
CA ALA A 94 25.66 -46.50 5.38
C ALA A 94 24.54 -45.68 4.72
N VAL A 95 24.59 -45.46 3.40
CA VAL A 95 23.52 -44.82 2.64
C VAL A 95 22.25 -45.69 2.61
N GLY A 96 22.40 -47.01 2.46
CA GLY A 96 21.29 -47.98 2.57
C GLY A 96 20.63 -47.97 3.95
N MET A 97 21.41 -47.97 5.03
CA MET A 97 20.88 -47.87 6.40
C MET A 97 20.25 -46.50 6.68
N SER A 98 20.78 -45.42 6.10
CA SER A 98 20.18 -44.08 6.19
C SER A 98 18.81 -44.03 5.49
N ALA A 99 18.69 -44.66 4.32
CA ALA A 99 17.42 -44.79 3.59
C ALA A 99 16.38 -45.62 4.35
N GLU A 100 16.79 -46.67 5.08
CA GLU A 100 15.89 -47.41 5.97
C GLU A 100 15.38 -46.54 7.14
N THR A 101 16.21 -45.62 7.65
CA THR A 101 15.80 -44.68 8.70
C THR A 101 14.92 -43.51 8.22
N GLU A 102 14.89 -43.21 6.92
CA GLU A 102 13.99 -42.19 6.35
C GLU A 102 12.51 -42.57 6.55
N ASN A 103 12.19 -43.87 6.69
CA ASN A 103 10.85 -44.36 7.00
C ASN A 103 10.38 -44.04 8.43
N TYR A 104 11.29 -43.72 9.36
CA TYR A 104 10.97 -43.26 10.71
C TYR A 104 10.95 -41.73 10.84
N ARG A 105 11.27 -41.01 9.76
CA ARG A 105 11.06 -39.57 9.68
C ARG A 105 9.55 -39.36 9.56
N THR A 106 8.91 -38.95 10.65
CA THR A 106 7.50 -38.52 10.64
C THR A 106 7.28 -37.66 9.40
N PRO A 107 6.39 -38.06 8.47
CA PRO A 107 6.19 -37.30 7.25
C PRO A 107 5.78 -35.90 7.67
N VAL A 108 6.59 -34.90 7.32
CA VAL A 108 6.26 -33.50 7.56
C VAL A 108 4.94 -33.26 6.85
N ARG A 109 3.85 -33.22 7.61
CA ARG A 109 2.50 -32.97 7.08
C ARG A 109 2.54 -31.57 6.47
N ARG A 110 2.65 -31.51 5.14
CA ARG A 110 2.59 -30.25 4.40
C ARG A 110 1.14 -29.77 4.50
N VAL A 111 0.88 -28.88 5.45
CA VAL A 111 -0.43 -28.22 5.56
C VAL A 111 -0.58 -27.31 4.36
N GLU A 112 -1.45 -27.68 3.43
CA GLU A 112 -1.82 -26.82 2.32
C GLU A 112 -2.61 -25.62 2.86
N LEU A 113 -1.91 -24.50 3.03
CA LEU A 113 -2.55 -23.24 3.39
C LEU A 113 -3.38 -22.76 2.20
N LYS A 114 -4.68 -22.53 2.42
CA LYS A 114 -5.56 -21.92 1.41
C LYS A 114 -5.20 -20.44 1.25
N LEU A 115 -4.19 -20.16 0.42
CA LEU A 115 -3.75 -18.81 0.07
C LEU A 115 -4.73 -18.18 -0.94
N GLY A 116 -5.91 -17.79 -0.45
CA GLY A 116 -6.92 -17.08 -1.23
C GLY A 116 -7.03 -15.60 -0.87
N PRO A 117 -7.76 -14.80 -1.67
CA PRO A 117 -8.07 -13.39 -1.33
C PRO A 117 -8.92 -13.26 -0.04
N THR A 118 -9.44 -14.36 0.47
CA THR A 118 -10.15 -14.46 1.75
C THR A 118 -9.21 -14.42 2.95
N LEU A 119 -7.95 -14.83 2.82
CA LEU A 119 -7.00 -14.96 3.94
C LEU A 119 -6.83 -13.64 4.69
N GLY A 120 -6.63 -12.53 3.96
CA GLY A 120 -6.52 -11.19 4.55
C GLY A 120 -7.85 -10.58 5.06
N ARG A 121 -8.95 -11.33 4.99
CA ARG A 121 -10.29 -10.95 5.47
C ARG A 121 -10.82 -11.94 6.50
N GLN A 122 -9.96 -12.80 7.05
CA GLN A 122 -10.30 -13.72 8.12
C GLN A 122 -9.93 -13.12 9.47
N VAL A 123 -10.78 -13.34 10.46
CA VAL A 123 -10.53 -13.00 11.86
C VAL A 123 -10.88 -14.24 12.67
N HIS A 124 -9.93 -14.76 13.43
CA HIS A 124 -10.16 -15.90 14.32
C HIS A 124 -10.91 -15.45 15.56
N VAL A 125 -11.93 -16.22 15.96
CA VAL A 125 -12.68 -16.03 17.19
C VAL A 125 -11.99 -16.85 18.26
N GLU A 126 -11.37 -16.19 19.22
CA GLU A 126 -10.61 -16.81 20.31
C GLU A 126 -11.10 -16.19 21.63
N PRO A 127 -12.17 -16.76 22.24
CA PRO A 127 -12.76 -16.18 23.45
C PRO A 127 -11.75 -16.08 24.60
N GLU A 128 -10.81 -17.04 24.68
CA GLU A 128 -9.70 -17.07 25.63
C GLU A 128 -8.77 -15.85 25.51
N LYS A 129 -8.63 -15.29 24.31
CA LYS A 129 -7.82 -14.08 24.05
C LYS A 129 -8.64 -12.80 24.06
N GLY A 130 -9.89 -12.86 24.53
CA GLY A 130 -10.82 -11.74 24.58
C GLY A 130 -11.45 -11.37 23.24
N THR A 131 -11.28 -12.19 22.19
CA THR A 131 -11.94 -12.00 20.90
C THR A 131 -13.20 -12.86 20.80
N ASP A 132 -14.22 -12.47 21.56
CA ASP A 132 -15.59 -12.98 21.38
C ASP A 132 -16.10 -12.73 19.94
N LEU A 133 -17.11 -13.49 19.51
CA LEU A 133 -17.72 -13.40 18.18
C LEU A 133 -18.13 -11.97 17.84
N ALA A 134 -18.78 -11.26 18.78
CA ALA A 134 -19.21 -9.89 18.54
C ALA A 134 -18.01 -8.96 18.29
N SER A 135 -16.92 -9.13 19.05
CA SER A 135 -15.68 -8.37 18.88
C SER A 135 -14.99 -8.71 17.55
N ALA A 136 -14.91 -9.99 17.19
CA ALA A 136 -14.35 -10.45 15.93
C ALA A 136 -15.09 -9.87 14.72
N LEU A 137 -16.42 -9.82 14.74
CA LEU A 137 -17.23 -9.21 13.68
C LEU A 137 -16.97 -7.70 13.54
N ARG A 138 -16.80 -6.97 14.64
CA ARG A 138 -16.44 -5.54 14.59
C ARG A 138 -15.05 -5.33 13.99
N ILE A 139 -14.08 -6.17 14.37
CA ILE A 139 -12.72 -6.14 13.82
C ILE A 139 -12.74 -6.44 12.32
N LEU A 140 -13.51 -7.43 11.90
CA LEU A 140 -13.70 -7.77 10.48
C LEU A 140 -14.33 -6.61 9.70
N GLN A 141 -15.34 -5.94 10.27
CA GLN A 141 -15.95 -4.76 9.64
C GLN A 141 -14.96 -3.59 9.56
N ALA A 142 -14.17 -3.34 10.60
CA ALA A 142 -13.14 -2.31 10.62
C ALA A 142 -12.05 -2.55 9.56
N THR A 143 -11.58 -3.79 9.43
CA THR A 143 -10.61 -4.16 8.39
C THR A 143 -11.19 -4.04 6.99
N CYS A 144 -12.44 -4.47 6.76
CA CYS A 144 -13.10 -4.31 5.46
C CYS A 144 -13.33 -2.84 5.08
N THR A 145 -13.63 -1.98 6.06
CA THR A 145 -13.83 -0.53 5.84
C THR A 145 -12.52 0.21 5.62
N ALA A 146 -11.46 -0.13 6.36
CA ALA A 146 -10.11 0.40 6.16
C ALA A 146 -9.58 0.11 4.74
N ASN A 147 -9.80 -1.12 4.27
CA ASN A 147 -9.47 -1.54 2.90
C ASN A 147 -10.44 -1.04 1.82
N LYS A 148 -11.52 -0.34 2.21
CA LYS A 148 -12.52 0.26 1.31
C LYS A 148 -13.18 -0.76 0.36
N ILE A 149 -13.35 -2.01 0.79
CA ILE A 149 -13.85 -3.11 -0.04
C ILE A 149 -15.25 -2.79 -0.61
N ARG A 150 -16.15 -2.28 0.24
CA ARG A 150 -17.51 -1.87 -0.17
C ARG A 150 -17.48 -0.77 -1.24
N TYR A 151 -16.58 0.19 -1.09
CA TYR A 151 -16.43 1.28 -2.06
C TYR A 151 -15.91 0.76 -3.41
N GLN A 152 -14.93 -0.15 -3.39
CA GLN A 152 -14.42 -0.79 -4.60
C GLN A 152 -15.49 -1.62 -5.31
N ALA A 153 -16.23 -2.44 -4.57
CA ALA A 153 -17.32 -3.25 -5.11
C ALA A 153 -18.38 -2.37 -5.81
N ASN A 154 -18.79 -1.27 -5.17
CA ASN A 154 -19.74 -0.33 -5.77
C ASN A 154 -19.16 0.39 -6.99
N GLY A 155 -17.87 0.74 -6.96
CA GLY A 155 -17.19 1.38 -8.09
C GLY A 155 -16.98 0.45 -9.30
N GLN A 156 -16.92 -0.87 -9.06
CA GLN A 156 -16.79 -1.88 -10.10
C GLN A 156 -18.14 -2.27 -10.71
N LYS A 157 -19.26 -1.96 -10.05
CA LYS A 157 -20.62 -2.33 -10.50
C LYS A 157 -20.94 -1.81 -11.90
N PHE A 158 -20.42 -0.64 -12.27
CA PHE A 158 -20.66 -0.02 -13.58
C PHE A 158 -19.37 0.52 -14.18
N HIS A 159 -19.23 0.41 -15.50
CA HIS A 159 -18.13 1.05 -16.21
C HIS A 159 -18.22 2.57 -16.08
N THR A 160 -17.13 3.18 -15.65
CA THR A 160 -16.97 4.63 -15.67
C THR A 160 -15.84 5.00 -16.63
N ARG A 161 -16.11 5.89 -17.57
CA ARG A 161 -15.10 6.39 -18.52
C ARG A 161 -13.89 6.97 -17.79
N ARG A 162 -12.68 6.69 -18.29
CA ARG A 162 -11.40 7.14 -17.70
C ARG A 162 -11.36 8.64 -17.39
N GLY A 163 -11.89 9.47 -18.29
CA GLY A 163 -11.95 10.93 -18.08
C GLY A 163 -12.81 11.35 -16.89
N GLN A 164 -13.92 10.64 -16.65
CA GLN A 164 -14.79 10.91 -15.51
C GLN A 164 -14.14 10.47 -14.20
N VAL A 165 -13.50 9.29 -14.19
CA VAL A 165 -12.75 8.79 -13.02
C VAL A 165 -11.69 9.81 -12.57
N ARG A 166 -10.92 10.35 -13.52
CA ARG A 166 -9.89 11.38 -13.20
C ARG A 166 -10.50 12.65 -12.62
N LYS A 167 -11.63 13.13 -13.17
CA LYS A 167 -12.32 14.32 -12.66
C LYS A 167 -12.83 14.09 -11.23
N ASN A 168 -13.49 12.96 -10.99
CA ASN A 168 -13.99 12.59 -9.67
C ASN A 168 -12.84 12.52 -8.66
N LEU A 169 -11.75 11.84 -9.01
CA LEU A 169 -10.58 11.71 -8.14
C LEU A 169 -9.90 13.07 -7.86
N LYS A 170 -9.85 13.99 -8.84
CA LYS A 170 -9.35 15.36 -8.62
C LYS A 170 -10.23 16.11 -7.61
N MET A 171 -11.55 16.05 -7.77
CA MET A 171 -12.50 16.67 -6.84
C MET A 171 -12.38 16.08 -5.43
N ASP A 172 -12.28 14.76 -5.31
CA ASP A 172 -12.16 14.07 -4.02
C ASP A 172 -10.87 14.45 -3.29
N ARG A 173 -9.74 14.51 -4.00
CA ARG A 173 -8.47 14.96 -3.44
C ARG A 173 -8.56 16.40 -2.94
N TRP A 174 -9.16 17.29 -3.74
CA TRP A 174 -9.35 18.68 -3.34
C TRP A 174 -10.24 18.81 -2.10
N ARG A 175 -11.38 18.09 -2.04
CA ARG A 175 -12.27 18.07 -0.88
C ARG A 175 -11.56 17.58 0.38
N LYS A 176 -10.72 16.55 0.27
CA LYS A 176 -9.91 16.03 1.39
C LYS A 176 -8.89 17.05 1.87
N LEU A 177 -8.17 17.68 0.94
CA LEU A 177 -7.17 18.70 1.28
C LEU A 177 -7.82 19.93 1.92
N PHE A 178 -8.93 20.41 1.34
CA PHE A 178 -9.70 21.52 1.88
C PHE A 178 -10.22 21.21 3.29
N LYS A 179 -10.81 20.02 3.50
CA LYS A 179 -11.26 19.59 4.84
C LYS A 179 -10.10 19.57 5.83
N PHE A 180 -8.94 19.04 5.44
CA PHE A 180 -7.76 18.99 6.30
C PHE A 180 -7.27 20.40 6.69
N SER A 181 -7.09 21.29 5.70
CA SER A 181 -6.64 22.66 5.96
C SER A 181 -7.66 23.43 6.81
N PHE A 182 -8.95 23.27 6.53
CA PHE A 182 -10.03 23.93 7.27
C PHE A 182 -10.09 23.48 8.72
N GLN A 183 -9.98 22.17 8.99
CA GLN A 183 -9.92 21.65 10.36
C GLN A 183 -8.70 22.19 11.13
N LYS A 184 -7.57 22.36 10.45
CA LYS A 184 -6.36 22.94 11.06
C LYS A 184 -6.52 24.43 11.36
N THR A 185 -7.16 25.20 10.49
CA THR A 185 -7.44 26.62 10.75
C THR A 185 -8.41 26.79 11.91
N VAL A 186 -9.48 25.98 11.96
CA VAL A 186 -10.44 26.01 13.08
C VAL A 186 -9.75 25.70 14.41
N ARG A 187 -8.94 24.64 14.48
CA ARG A 187 -8.17 24.31 15.71
C ARG A 187 -7.20 25.42 16.11
N ARG A 188 -6.62 26.14 15.14
CA ARG A 188 -5.75 27.30 15.42
C ARG A 188 -6.55 28.44 16.02
N ILE A 189 -7.72 28.74 15.44
CA ILE A 189 -8.63 29.78 15.96
C ILE A 189 -9.10 29.42 17.37
N GLU A 190 -9.48 28.16 17.62
CA GLU A 190 -9.87 27.69 18.96
C GLU A 190 -8.74 27.88 19.97
N LYS A 191 -7.48 27.61 19.57
CA LYS A 191 -6.30 27.83 20.42
C LYS A 191 -6.06 29.33 20.69
N MET A 192 -6.17 30.18 19.68
CA MET A 192 -6.04 31.63 19.85
C MET A 192 -7.12 32.20 20.76
N ARG A 193 -8.37 31.77 20.55
CA ARG A 193 -9.51 32.11 21.41
C ARG A 193 -9.28 31.69 22.86
N ALA A 194 -8.75 30.49 23.10
CA ALA A 194 -8.43 30.03 24.45
C ALA A 194 -7.31 30.83 25.13
N GLN A 195 -6.43 31.44 24.34
CA GLN A 195 -5.38 32.36 24.81
C GLN A 195 -5.88 33.80 25.02
N GLY A 196 -7.12 34.11 24.64
CA GLY A 196 -7.70 35.44 24.77
C GLY A 196 -7.41 36.38 23.59
N TRP A 197 -6.94 35.85 22.45
CA TRP A 197 -6.81 36.59 21.18
C TRP A 197 -8.10 36.54 20.35
#